data_AF-A0A1G6HBR1-F1
#
_entry.id   AF-A0A1G6HBR1-F1
#
_cell.length_a   1.000
_cell.length_b   1.000
_cell.length_c   1.000
_cell.angle_alpha   90.00
_cell.angle_beta   90.00
_cell.angle_gamma   90.00
#
_symmetry.space_group_name_H-M   'P 1'
#
loop_
_entity.id
_entity.type
_entity.pdbx_description
1 polymer ?
#
loop_
_entity_poly.entity_id
_entity_poly.type
_entity_poly.pdbx_seq_one_letter_code
_entity_poly.pdbx_strand_id
1 'polypeptide(L)'
;MLDAYCVINYQDRLFDYDIHSIGYAMLSDNLPFIKDVFAKLTYSGFYYEDKTYQKIPVTMEDNVLQGEGAIFTHTMQQFLLGNNALVERNLEIMERVYFSKSHENSTMQYDVNYFRALYLNDVSKCERILNDMVSPKIHQKRNDDALLKKYISMPALGYAKLAWLKGVEVEVKSKLIPKELLPISPLEKYEIPYDFLK
;
A
#
# COMPACT_ATOMS: atom_id res chain seq x y z
N MET A 1 -4.96 -6.33 10.87
CA MET A 1 -5.62 -6.36 12.20
C MET A 1 -4.70 -5.79 13.28
N LEU A 2 -3.42 -6.20 13.33
CA LEU A 2 -2.42 -5.59 14.23
C LEU A 2 -2.11 -4.13 13.87
N ASP A 3 -1.82 -3.80 12.60
CA ASP A 3 -1.54 -2.42 12.18
C ASP A 3 -2.68 -1.46 12.54
N ALA A 4 -3.92 -1.88 12.26
CA ALA A 4 -5.11 -1.14 12.65
C ALA A 4 -5.21 -0.96 14.16
N TYR A 5 -4.94 -2.01 14.94
CA TYR A 5 -4.90 -1.94 16.39
C TYR A 5 -3.83 -0.94 16.88
N CYS A 6 -2.63 -0.95 16.30
CA CYS A 6 -1.55 -0.05 16.66
C CYS A 6 -1.89 1.41 16.36
N VAL A 7 -2.41 1.70 15.17
CA VAL A 7 -2.82 3.04 14.77
C VAL A 7 -3.97 3.55 15.65
N ILE A 8 -5.02 2.75 15.85
CA ILE A 8 -6.21 3.16 16.61
C ILE A 8 -5.88 3.42 18.07
N ASN A 9 -5.13 2.52 18.72
CA ASN A 9 -4.92 2.57 20.17
C ASN A 9 -3.70 3.38 20.58
N TYR A 10 -2.69 3.50 19.71
CA TYR A 10 -1.41 4.15 20.06
C TYR A 10 -1.00 5.28 19.13
N GLN A 11 -1.81 5.62 18.12
CA GLN A 11 -1.47 6.63 17.11
C GLN A 11 -0.13 6.31 16.43
N ASP A 12 0.14 5.02 16.23
CA ASP A 12 1.36 4.55 15.59
C ASP A 12 1.49 5.16 14.19
N ARG A 13 2.71 5.58 13.86
CA ARG A 13 3.08 6.23 12.61
C ARG A 13 3.57 5.23 11.56
N LEU A 14 3.20 3.95 11.69
CA LEU A 14 3.73 2.87 10.86
C LEU A 14 3.66 3.13 9.35
N PHE A 15 2.66 3.87 8.88
CA PHE A 15 2.53 4.22 7.47
C PHE A 15 3.64 5.16 6.95
N ASP A 16 4.38 5.84 7.83
CA ASP A 16 5.53 6.67 7.45
C ASP A 16 6.72 5.85 6.97
N TYR A 17 6.87 4.62 7.45
CA TYR A 17 8.10 3.84 7.27
C TYR A 17 7.86 2.40 6.81
N ASP A 18 6.66 1.84 6.99
CA ASP A 18 6.31 0.49 6.58
C ASP A 18 5.32 0.48 5.41
N ILE A 19 5.87 0.51 4.19
CA ILE A 19 5.09 0.37 2.96
C ILE A 19 4.54 -1.05 2.76
N HIS A 20 5.04 -2.06 3.48
CA HIS A 20 4.54 -3.44 3.36
C HIS A 20 3.16 -3.61 3.99
N SER A 21 2.80 -2.77 4.96
CA SER A 21 1.45 -2.68 5.55
C SER A 21 0.33 -2.60 4.49
N ILE A 22 0.60 -1.91 3.38
CA ILE A 22 -0.27 -1.85 2.19
C ILE A 22 -0.54 -3.26 1.65
N GLY A 23 0.51 -4.03 1.39
CA GLY A 23 0.40 -5.39 0.84
C GLY A 23 -0.37 -6.32 1.76
N TYR A 24 -0.07 -6.29 3.07
CA TYR A 24 -0.78 -7.11 4.05
C TYR A 24 -2.27 -6.79 4.14
N ALA A 25 -2.64 -5.51 4.09
CA ALA A 25 -4.04 -5.12 4.05
C ALA A 25 -4.76 -5.61 2.79
N MET A 26 -4.11 -5.52 1.62
CA MET A 26 -4.71 -6.00 0.36
C MET A 26 -4.87 -7.50 0.31
N LEU A 27 -4.02 -8.28 0.96
CA LEU A 27 -4.17 -9.74 0.99
C LEU A 27 -5.35 -10.24 1.83
N SER A 28 -6.03 -9.37 2.56
CA SER A 28 -7.25 -9.72 3.30
C SER A 28 -8.45 -9.89 2.36
N ASP A 29 -9.28 -10.90 2.61
CA ASP A 29 -10.59 -11.05 1.97
C ASP A 29 -11.74 -10.45 2.81
N ASN A 30 -11.41 -9.94 4.00
CA ASN A 30 -12.37 -9.22 4.85
C ASN A 30 -12.63 -7.80 4.29
N LEU A 31 -13.61 -7.70 3.38
CA LEU A 31 -14.01 -6.44 2.77
C LEU A 31 -14.43 -5.36 3.78
N PRO A 32 -15.24 -5.66 4.82
CA PRO A 32 -15.53 -4.68 5.87
C PRO A 32 -14.27 -4.11 6.51
N PHE A 33 -13.29 -4.94 6.85
CA PHE A 33 -12.03 -4.45 7.38
C PHE A 33 -11.29 -3.53 6.38
N ILE A 34 -11.18 -3.93 5.12
CA ILE A 34 -10.48 -3.14 4.11
C ILE A 34 -11.16 -1.77 3.89
N LYS A 35 -12.48 -1.77 3.68
CA LYS A 35 -13.23 -0.58 3.29
C LYS A 35 -13.60 0.32 4.45
N ASP A 36 -13.91 -0.25 5.61
CA ASP A 36 -14.42 0.51 6.75
C ASP A 36 -13.40 0.79 7.84
N VAL A 37 -12.30 0.02 7.89
CA VAL A 37 -11.23 0.21 8.86
C VAL A 37 -9.98 0.71 8.16
N PHE A 38 -9.29 -0.15 7.40
CA PHE A 38 -7.98 0.17 6.81
C PHE A 38 -8.02 1.43 5.94
N ALA A 39 -9.02 1.56 5.07
CA ALA A 39 -9.18 2.71 4.19
C ALA A 39 -9.39 4.06 4.92
N LYS A 40 -9.71 4.03 6.22
CA LYS A 40 -9.98 5.22 7.04
C LYS A 40 -8.96 5.43 8.16
N LEU A 41 -7.95 4.56 8.27
CA LEU A 41 -6.91 4.70 9.30
C LEU A 41 -6.10 5.97 9.07
N THR A 42 -5.94 6.74 10.13
CA THR A 42 -5.10 7.93 10.21
C THR A 42 -4.50 8.01 11.61
N TYR A 43 -3.41 8.76 11.76
CA TYR A 43 -2.76 8.98 13.05
C TYR A 43 -2.50 10.48 13.29
N SER A 44 -2.39 10.80 14.56
CA SER A 44 -1.91 12.08 15.09
C SER A 44 -0.84 11.80 16.14
N GLY A 45 0.40 12.15 15.82
CA GLY A 45 1.57 11.86 16.64
C GLY A 45 2.41 13.10 16.86
N PHE A 46 3.67 12.86 17.19
CA PHE A 46 4.69 13.90 17.29
C PHE A 46 6.07 13.30 16.99
N TYR A 47 7.02 14.17 16.70
CA TYR A 47 8.45 13.86 16.77
C TYR A 47 9.15 14.91 17.62
N TYR A 48 10.37 14.60 18.04
CA TYR A 48 11.25 15.58 18.68
C TYR A 48 12.21 16.12 17.64
N GLU A 49 12.30 17.45 17.52
CA GLU A 49 13.30 18.05 16.66
C GLU A 49 14.70 17.81 17.24
N ASP A 50 15.63 17.28 16.43
CA ASP A 50 16.95 16.84 16.89
C ASP A 50 17.79 17.93 17.58
N LYS A 51 17.55 19.21 17.26
CA LYS A 51 18.34 20.34 17.77
C LYS A 51 17.78 20.92 19.05
N THR A 52 16.47 21.15 19.09
CA THR A 52 15.81 21.83 20.22
C THR A 52 15.17 20.85 21.20
N TYR A 53 15.03 19.58 20.82
CA TYR A 53 14.20 18.59 21.50
C TYR A 53 12.77 19.06 21.71
N GLN A 54 12.30 20.00 20.87
CA GLN A 54 10.94 20.46 20.91
C GLN A 54 10.04 19.38 20.32
N LYS A 55 8.93 19.11 21.03
CA LYS A 55 7.88 18.23 20.56
C LYS A 55 7.10 18.93 19.44
N ILE A 56 7.20 18.41 18.22
CA ILE A 56 6.48 18.91 17.05
C ILE A 56 5.33 17.96 16.75
N PRO A 57 4.06 18.41 16.80
CA PRO A 57 2.93 17.59 16.41
C PRO A 57 3.00 17.28 14.91
N VAL A 58 2.59 16.08 14.53
CA VAL A 58 2.53 15.66 13.13
C VAL A 58 1.33 14.74 12.92
N THR A 59 0.60 14.98 11.85
CA THR A 59 -0.49 14.11 11.39
C THR A 59 -0.07 13.32 10.17
N MET A 60 -0.83 12.28 9.84
CA MET A 60 -0.65 11.57 8.56
C MET A 60 -0.78 12.52 7.37
N GLU A 61 -1.73 13.45 7.41
CA GLU A 61 -1.96 14.40 6.32
C GLU A 61 -0.77 15.37 6.15
N ASP A 62 -0.12 15.79 7.23
CA ASP A 62 1.09 16.63 7.13
C ASP A 62 2.21 15.92 6.34
N ASN A 63 2.39 14.61 6.58
CA ASN A 63 3.38 13.80 5.87
C ASN A 63 2.96 13.54 4.43
N VAL A 64 1.67 13.29 4.19
CA VAL A 64 1.10 13.16 2.83
C VAL A 64 1.35 14.44 2.01
N LEU A 65 1.08 15.62 2.57
CA LEU A 65 1.25 16.90 1.88
C LEU A 65 2.73 17.22 1.58
N GLN A 66 3.64 16.73 2.41
CA GLN A 66 5.08 16.81 2.19
C GLN A 66 5.60 15.77 1.16
N GLY A 67 4.80 14.75 0.83
CA GLY A 67 5.20 13.66 -0.05
C GLY A 67 6.09 12.62 0.62
N GLU A 68 6.01 12.52 1.95
CA GLU A 68 6.70 11.51 2.76
C GLU A 68 6.01 10.14 2.67
N GLY A 69 6.62 9.10 3.25
CA GLY A 69 6.23 7.69 3.08
C GLY A 69 4.72 7.38 3.22
N ALA A 70 4.02 8.05 4.14
CA ALA A 70 2.57 7.88 4.33
C ALA A 70 1.74 8.14 3.07
N ILE A 71 2.24 8.91 2.10
CA ILE A 71 1.54 9.21 0.85
C ILE A 71 1.19 7.95 0.04
N PHE A 72 2.00 6.90 0.08
CA PHE A 72 1.69 5.65 -0.64
C PHE A 72 0.49 4.92 -0.04
N THR A 73 0.48 4.74 1.28
CA THR A 73 -0.65 4.12 1.99
C THR A 73 -1.89 4.96 1.83
N HIS A 74 -1.77 6.28 2.03
CA HIS A 74 -2.88 7.21 1.86
C HIS A 74 -3.49 7.13 0.45
N THR A 75 -2.65 7.07 -0.58
CA THR A 75 -3.14 6.96 -1.97
C THR A 75 -3.93 5.68 -2.20
N MET A 76 -3.46 4.56 -1.66
CA MET A 76 -4.22 3.31 -1.74
C MET A 76 -5.53 3.38 -0.95
N GLN A 77 -5.53 3.97 0.25
CA GLN A 77 -6.75 4.21 1.01
C GLN A 77 -7.75 5.03 0.20
N GLN A 78 -7.32 6.10 -0.47
CA GLN A 78 -8.20 6.93 -1.30
C GLN A 78 -8.72 6.20 -2.54
N PHE A 79 -7.94 5.28 -3.13
CA PHE A 79 -8.44 4.38 -4.17
C PHE A 79 -9.57 3.49 -3.69
N LEU A 80 -9.49 2.98 -2.46
CA LEU A 80 -10.51 2.13 -1.83
C LEU A 80 -11.76 2.92 -1.44
N LEU A 81 -11.60 4.16 -1.00
CA LEU A 81 -12.71 5.09 -0.71
C LEU A 81 -13.36 5.67 -1.97
N GLY A 82 -12.74 5.53 -3.14
CA GLY A 82 -13.22 6.12 -4.39
C GLY A 82 -13.04 7.64 -4.45
N ASN A 83 -12.13 8.21 -3.66
CA ASN A 83 -11.91 9.64 -3.60
C ASN A 83 -10.92 10.10 -4.68
N ASN A 84 -11.41 10.24 -5.91
CA ASN A 84 -10.57 10.59 -7.07
C ASN A 84 -9.81 11.92 -6.89
N ALA A 85 -10.42 12.92 -6.24
CA ALA A 85 -9.77 14.21 -6.01
C ALA A 85 -8.52 14.08 -5.12
N LEU A 86 -8.60 13.27 -4.06
CA LEU A 86 -7.42 13.04 -3.20
C LEU A 86 -6.40 12.10 -3.84
N VAL A 87 -6.84 11.13 -4.65
CA VAL A 87 -5.91 10.30 -5.45
C VAL A 87 -5.11 11.20 -6.39
N GLU A 88 -5.78 12.07 -7.15
CA GLU A 88 -5.14 12.99 -8.09
C GLU A 88 -4.15 13.92 -7.40
N ARG A 89 -4.56 14.56 -6.30
CA ARG A 89 -3.67 15.40 -5.48
C ARG A 89 -2.41 14.64 -5.04
N ASN A 90 -2.58 13.43 -4.51
CA ASN A 90 -1.43 12.66 -4.04
C ASN A 90 -0.51 12.27 -5.20
N LEU A 91 -1.06 11.92 -6.37
CA LEU A 91 -0.28 11.61 -7.57
C LEU A 91 0.56 12.82 -8.02
N GLU A 92 0.00 14.02 -8.02
CA GLU A 92 0.75 15.24 -8.35
C GLU A 92 1.91 15.49 -7.39
N ILE A 93 1.69 15.30 -6.08
CA ILE A 93 2.74 15.41 -5.06
C ILE A 93 3.81 14.33 -5.28
N MET A 94 3.39 13.08 -5.45
CA MET A 94 4.29 11.94 -5.70
C MET A 94 5.14 12.17 -6.95
N GLU A 95 4.54 12.65 -8.04
CA GLU A 95 5.26 12.92 -9.28
C GLU A 95 6.32 14.00 -9.10
N ARG A 96 5.96 15.10 -8.44
CA ARG A 96 6.90 16.17 -8.10
C ARG A 96 8.07 15.67 -7.25
N VAL A 97 7.82 14.78 -6.29
CA VAL A 97 8.85 14.29 -5.35
C VAL A 97 9.71 13.19 -6.00
N TYR A 98 9.10 12.12 -6.51
CA TYR A 98 9.79 10.89 -6.91
C TYR A 98 10.32 10.89 -8.34
N PHE A 99 9.92 11.85 -9.18
CA PHE A 99 10.56 12.12 -10.48
C PHE A 99 11.49 13.32 -10.44
N SER A 100 11.73 13.91 -9.26
CA SER A 100 12.77 14.93 -9.12
C SER A 100 14.17 14.32 -9.26
N LYS A 101 15.16 15.18 -9.50
CA LYS A 101 16.56 14.78 -9.66
C LYS A 101 17.12 13.99 -8.48
N SER A 102 16.68 14.27 -7.25
CA SER A 102 17.12 13.52 -6.06
C SER A 102 16.63 12.07 -6.04
N HIS A 103 15.63 11.74 -6.86
CA HIS A 103 14.98 10.44 -6.93
C HIS A 103 15.05 9.80 -8.33
N GLU A 104 15.94 10.26 -9.22
CA GLU A 104 16.02 9.85 -10.64
C GLU A 104 16.06 8.32 -10.85
N ASN A 105 16.60 7.56 -9.89
CA ASN A 105 16.69 6.11 -9.93
C ASN A 105 15.91 5.41 -8.80
N SER A 106 14.95 6.11 -8.20
CA SER A 106 14.16 5.58 -7.10
C SER A 106 13.27 4.45 -7.62
N THR A 107 13.31 3.31 -6.93
CA THR A 107 12.36 2.24 -7.20
C THR A 107 10.92 2.63 -6.83
N MET A 108 10.71 3.74 -6.11
CA MET A 108 9.38 4.28 -5.82
C MET A 108 8.64 4.79 -7.05
N GLN A 109 9.37 5.10 -8.13
CA GLN A 109 8.76 5.52 -9.39
C GLN A 109 7.85 4.43 -9.99
N TYR A 110 8.09 3.14 -9.70
CA TYR A 110 7.19 2.07 -10.13
C TYR A 110 5.82 2.17 -9.47
N ASP A 111 5.78 2.46 -8.17
CA ASP A 111 4.53 2.64 -7.41
C ASP A 111 3.76 3.86 -7.90
N VAL A 112 4.44 4.99 -8.12
CA VAL A 112 3.81 6.22 -8.66
C VAL A 112 3.26 5.99 -10.06
N ASN A 113 4.06 5.38 -10.95
CA ASN A 113 3.61 5.04 -12.31
C ASN A 113 2.41 4.07 -12.28
N TYR A 114 2.42 3.10 -11.37
CA TYR A 114 1.34 2.14 -11.22
C TYR A 114 0.05 2.84 -10.78
N PHE A 115 0.10 3.65 -9.71
CA PHE A 115 -1.05 4.41 -9.25
C PHE A 115 -1.59 5.35 -10.32
N ARG A 116 -0.72 6.02 -11.09
CA ARG A 116 -1.15 6.87 -12.21
C ARG A 116 -1.85 6.04 -13.31
N ALA A 117 -1.30 4.88 -13.67
CA ALA A 117 -1.91 3.99 -14.65
C ALA A 117 -3.28 3.48 -14.18
N LEU A 118 -3.40 3.09 -12.91
CA LEU A 118 -4.66 2.64 -12.32
C LEU A 118 -5.70 3.77 -12.25
N TYR A 119 -5.30 4.98 -11.89
CA TYR A 119 -6.16 6.17 -11.90
C TYR A 119 -6.75 6.45 -13.29
N LEU A 120 -5.93 6.28 -14.34
CA LEU A 120 -6.34 6.45 -15.74
C LEU A 120 -7.06 5.23 -16.33
N ASN A 121 -7.26 4.16 -15.55
CA ASN A 121 -7.78 2.86 -16.01
C ASN A 121 -6.98 2.26 -17.19
N ASP A 122 -5.67 2.54 -17.27
CA ASP A 122 -4.78 1.97 -18.30
C ASP A 122 -4.29 0.59 -17.85
N VAL A 123 -5.13 -0.43 -18.12
CA VAL A 123 -4.89 -1.83 -17.72
C VAL A 123 -3.57 -2.36 -18.28
N SER A 124 -3.30 -2.12 -19.57
CA SER A 124 -2.07 -2.58 -20.21
C SER A 124 -0.82 -1.95 -19.58
N LYS A 125 -0.88 -0.68 -19.17
CA LYS A 125 0.22 -0.05 -18.45
C LYS A 125 0.36 -0.58 -17.03
N CYS A 126 -0.74 -0.85 -16.33
CA CYS A 126 -0.71 -1.51 -15.02
C CYS A 126 0.02 -2.86 -15.12
N GLU A 127 -0.36 -3.71 -16.07
CA GLU A 127 0.26 -5.03 -16.28
C GLU A 127 1.74 -4.94 -16.62
N ARG A 128 2.13 -4.00 -17.50
CA ARG A 128 3.56 -3.78 -17.82
C ARG A 128 4.36 -3.42 -16.58
N ILE A 129 3.86 -2.47 -15.78
CA ILE A 129 4.56 -2.04 -14.56
C ILE A 129 4.65 -3.18 -13.55
N LEU A 130 3.58 -3.95 -13.36
CA LEU A 130 3.61 -5.13 -12.49
C LEU A 130 4.63 -6.16 -12.97
N ASN A 131 4.75 -6.40 -14.28
CA ASN A 131 5.79 -7.27 -14.85
C ASN A 131 7.21 -6.74 -14.56
N ASP A 132 7.41 -5.42 -14.64
CA ASP A 132 8.69 -4.81 -14.29
C ASP A 132 9.01 -4.95 -12.80
N MET A 133 8.01 -4.79 -11.93
CA MET A 133 8.15 -4.92 -10.47
C MET A 133 8.52 -6.34 -10.03
N VAL A 134 8.09 -7.37 -10.76
CA VAL A 134 8.46 -8.77 -10.51
C VAL A 134 9.74 -9.21 -11.22
N SER A 135 10.37 -8.33 -12.00
CA SER A 135 11.69 -8.62 -12.59
C SER A 135 12.72 -8.87 -11.48
N PRO A 136 13.71 -9.77 -11.67
CA PRO A 136 14.67 -10.10 -10.62
C PRO A 136 15.38 -8.89 -10.01
N LYS A 137 15.68 -7.87 -10.82
CA LYS A 137 16.37 -6.64 -10.41
C LYS A 137 15.51 -5.80 -9.46
N ILE A 138 14.23 -5.61 -9.77
CA ILE A 138 13.33 -4.76 -8.97
C ILE A 138 12.81 -5.54 -7.78
N HIS A 139 12.41 -6.80 -7.99
CA HIS A 139 11.92 -7.69 -6.94
C HIS A 139 12.87 -7.78 -5.75
N GLN A 140 14.17 -7.99 -6.01
CA GLN A 140 15.18 -8.09 -4.95
C GLN A 140 15.41 -6.78 -4.18
N LYS A 141 15.13 -5.62 -4.78
CA LYS A 141 15.27 -4.31 -4.12
C LYS A 141 14.03 -3.93 -3.30
N ARG A 142 12.86 -4.43 -3.70
CA ARG A 142 11.56 -4.05 -3.13
C ARG A 142 11.03 -5.03 -2.09
N ASN A 143 11.67 -6.18 -1.94
CA ASN A 143 11.26 -7.21 -1.01
C ASN A 143 12.49 -7.66 -0.22
N ASP A 144 12.52 -7.29 1.05
CA ASP A 144 13.62 -7.56 1.97
C ASP A 144 13.43 -8.86 2.75
N ASP A 145 12.19 -9.20 3.12
CA ASP A 145 11.83 -10.42 3.85
C ASP A 145 12.44 -11.68 3.20
N ALA A 146 13.28 -12.39 3.96
CA ALA A 146 14.08 -13.49 3.44
C ALA A 146 13.27 -14.70 2.97
N LEU A 147 12.06 -14.90 3.51
CA LEU A 147 11.20 -16.03 3.19
C LEU A 147 10.11 -15.61 2.20
N LEU A 148 9.35 -14.56 2.50
CA LEU A 148 8.21 -14.12 1.70
C LEU A 148 8.62 -13.77 0.27
N LYS A 149 9.77 -13.12 0.08
CA LYS A 149 10.24 -12.75 -1.26
C LYS A 149 10.52 -13.94 -2.18
N LYS A 150 10.62 -15.17 -1.66
CA LYS A 150 10.75 -16.38 -2.49
C LYS A 150 9.44 -16.77 -3.16
N TYR A 151 8.31 -16.32 -2.62
CA TYR A 151 6.98 -16.76 -3.02
C TYR A 151 6.14 -15.63 -3.59
N ILE A 152 6.30 -14.41 -3.09
CA ILE A 152 5.49 -13.26 -3.48
C ILE A 152 6.33 -12.00 -3.61
N SER A 153 5.93 -11.10 -4.52
CA SER A 153 6.37 -9.71 -4.53
C SER A 153 5.31 -8.88 -3.84
N MET A 154 5.56 -8.45 -2.60
CA MET A 154 4.54 -7.86 -1.74
C MET A 154 3.91 -6.59 -2.35
N PRO A 155 4.69 -5.62 -2.88
CA PRO A 155 4.10 -4.45 -3.51
C PRO A 155 3.29 -4.81 -4.76
N ALA A 156 3.86 -5.63 -5.66
CA ALA A 156 3.21 -5.97 -6.93
C ALA A 156 1.93 -6.79 -6.72
N LEU A 157 1.93 -7.73 -5.78
CA LEU A 157 0.75 -8.52 -5.44
C LEU A 157 -0.35 -7.67 -4.78
N GLY A 158 0.02 -6.79 -3.85
CA GLY A 158 -0.93 -5.85 -3.24
C GLY A 158 -1.57 -4.92 -4.27
N TYR A 159 -0.78 -4.44 -5.23
CA TYR A 159 -1.25 -3.60 -6.34
C TYR A 159 -2.17 -4.34 -7.30
N ALA A 160 -1.80 -5.55 -7.71
CA ALA A 160 -2.70 -6.38 -8.51
C ALA A 160 -4.05 -6.61 -7.82
N LYS A 161 -4.05 -6.88 -6.51
CA LYS A 161 -5.28 -7.05 -5.73
C LYS A 161 -6.08 -5.75 -5.58
N LEU A 162 -5.42 -4.60 -5.44
CA LEU A 162 -6.09 -3.29 -5.48
C LEU A 162 -6.83 -3.07 -6.79
N ALA A 163 -6.22 -3.38 -7.94
CA ALA A 163 -6.89 -3.27 -9.24
C ALA A 163 -8.15 -4.14 -9.30
N TRP A 164 -8.06 -5.40 -8.84
CA TRP A 164 -9.20 -6.32 -8.79
C TRP A 164 -10.32 -5.82 -7.87
N LEU A 165 -9.97 -5.27 -6.70
CA LEU A 165 -10.92 -4.61 -5.79
C LEU A 165 -11.65 -3.43 -6.43
N LYS A 166 -11.05 -2.80 -7.46
CA LYS A 166 -11.63 -1.72 -8.26
C LYS A 166 -12.35 -2.22 -9.52
N GLY A 167 -12.46 -3.52 -9.72
CA GLY A 167 -13.09 -4.12 -10.90
C GLY A 167 -12.19 -4.14 -12.14
N VAL A 168 -10.88 -3.94 -11.98
CA VAL A 168 -9.88 -4.04 -13.05
C VAL A 168 -9.08 -5.33 -12.87
N GLU A 169 -9.41 -6.35 -13.66
CA GLU A 169 -8.72 -7.63 -13.64
C GLU A 169 -7.42 -7.56 -14.46
N VAL A 170 -6.33 -7.20 -13.81
CA VAL A 170 -4.99 -7.26 -14.41
C VAL A 170 -4.47 -8.69 -14.48
N GLU A 171 -3.80 -9.05 -15.58
CA GLU A 171 -3.17 -10.35 -15.79
C GLU A 171 -1.64 -10.27 -15.83
N VAL A 172 -0.98 -10.91 -14.87
CA VAL A 172 0.50 -10.97 -14.79
C VAL A 172 0.95 -12.42 -14.68
N LYS A 173 1.77 -12.87 -15.64
CA LYS A 173 2.30 -14.25 -15.67
C LYS A 173 3.56 -14.37 -14.83
N SER A 174 3.42 -14.30 -13.51
CA SER A 174 4.54 -14.46 -12.57
C SER A 174 4.15 -15.31 -11.37
N LYS A 175 5.04 -16.24 -10.97
CA LYS A 175 4.88 -17.02 -9.73
C LYS A 175 4.87 -16.15 -8.47
N LEU A 176 5.40 -14.93 -8.56
CA LEU A 176 5.46 -13.94 -7.47
C LEU A 176 4.13 -13.18 -7.29
N ILE A 177 3.16 -13.36 -8.18
CA ILE A 177 1.80 -12.84 -8.07
C ILE A 177 0.84 -14.04 -8.25
N PRO A 178 0.60 -14.84 -7.22
CA PRO A 178 -0.32 -15.98 -7.31
C PRO A 178 -1.73 -15.50 -7.65
N LYS A 179 -2.27 -15.94 -8.80
CA LYS A 179 -3.58 -15.50 -9.30
C LYS A 179 -4.69 -15.89 -8.33
N GLU A 180 -4.51 -16.97 -7.59
CA GLU A 180 -5.43 -17.50 -6.59
C GLU A 180 -5.64 -16.55 -5.40
N LEU A 181 -4.71 -15.61 -5.16
CA LEU A 181 -4.82 -14.63 -4.07
C LEU A 181 -5.53 -13.34 -4.48
N LEU A 182 -5.77 -13.11 -5.78
CA LEU A 182 -6.34 -11.86 -6.30
C LEU A 182 -7.86 -11.74 -6.11
N PRO A 183 -8.69 -12.78 -6.33
CA PRO A 183 -10.12 -12.70 -6.04
C PRO A 183 -10.37 -12.45 -4.56
N ILE A 184 -11.47 -11.76 -4.26
CA ILE A 184 -12.01 -11.69 -2.90
C ILE A 184 -12.95 -12.87 -2.73
N SER A 185 -12.49 -13.90 -2.02
CA SER A 185 -13.24 -15.14 -1.83
C SER A 185 -13.20 -15.58 -0.36
N PRO A 186 -13.78 -14.79 0.57
CA PRO A 186 -13.81 -15.15 1.97
C PRO A 186 -14.57 -16.47 2.17
N LEU A 187 -14.17 -17.23 3.20
CA LEU A 187 -14.91 -18.42 3.60
C LEU A 187 -16.30 -18.02 4.08
N GLU A 188 -17.31 -18.84 3.76
CA GLU A 188 -18.69 -18.65 4.25
C GLU A 188 -18.73 -18.69 5.78
N LYS A 189 -17.90 -19.55 6.39
CA LYS A 189 -17.78 -19.69 7.83
C LYS A 189 -16.33 -19.93 8.23
N TYR A 190 -15.86 -19.20 9.23
CA TYR A 190 -14.60 -19.48 9.91
C TYR A 190 -14.89 -20.41 11.09
N GLU A 191 -14.37 -21.64 11.02
CA GLU A 191 -14.44 -22.54 12.16
C GLU A 191 -13.43 -22.10 13.23
N ILE A 192 -13.88 -21.99 14.47
CA ILE A 192 -13.01 -21.77 15.63
C ILE A 192 -12.77 -23.15 16.26
N PRO A 193 -11.69 -23.85 15.89
CA PRO A 193 -11.49 -25.24 16.31
C PRO A 193 -11.12 -25.35 17.80
N TYR A 194 -10.72 -24.24 18.43
CA TYR A 194 -10.26 -24.21 19.81
C TYR A 194 -11.29 -23.57 20.75
N ASP A 195 -11.65 -24.28 21.81
CA ASP A 195 -12.66 -23.81 22.77
C ASP A 195 -12.27 -22.52 23.49
N PHE A 196 -10.98 -22.28 23.70
CA PHE A 196 -10.51 -21.06 24.38
C PHE A 196 -10.57 -19.79 23.49
N LEU A 197 -10.85 -19.93 22.20
CA LEU A 197 -11.06 -18.83 21.26
C LEU A 197 -12.54 -18.56 20.98
N LYS A 198 -13.45 -19.33 21.60
CA LYS A 198 -14.90 -19.15 21.49
C LYS A 198 -15.41 -18.08 22.46
#